data_AF-A0A5C9EPY8-F1
#
_entry.id   AF-A0A5C9EPY8-F1
#
_cell.length_a   1.000
_cell.length_b   1.000
_cell.length_c   1.000
_cell.angle_alpha   90.00
_cell.angle_beta   90.00
_cell.angle_gamma   90.00
#
_symmetry.space_group_name_H-M   'P 1'
#
loop_
_entity.id
_entity.type
_entity.pdbx_description
1 polymer ?
#
loop_
_entity_poly.entity_id
_entity_poly.type
_entity_poly.pdbx_seq_one_letter_code
_entity_poly.pdbx_strand_id
1 'polypeptide(L)'
;MALNIKNKYNFQVRKLLIVLDCAAEDEKCSICDAPLYPARLESWQNDSLIDFKFHNGFCEQCGLFEYEPIKDTQICFQKTGHQETYNQEINSFI
;
A
#
# COMPACT_ATOMS: atom_id res chain seq x y z
N MET A 1 44.29 -14.70 14.40
CA MET A 1 43.20 -14.45 15.37
C MET A 1 42.15 -13.64 14.64
N ALA A 2 40.97 -14.21 14.40
CA ALA A 2 39.92 -13.61 13.60
C ALA A 2 39.21 -12.51 14.40
N LEU A 3 39.18 -11.28 13.86
CA LEU A 3 38.31 -10.22 14.34
C LEU A 3 36.88 -10.55 13.89
N ASN A 4 36.11 -11.10 14.82
CA ASN A 4 34.69 -11.38 14.69
C ASN A 4 33.92 -10.06 14.88
N ILE A 5 33.77 -9.29 13.80
CA ILE A 5 32.88 -8.13 13.77
C ILE A 5 31.45 -8.67 13.61
N LYS A 6 30.83 -9.04 14.74
CA LYS A 6 29.39 -9.27 14.82
C LYS A 6 28.65 -7.93 14.64
N ASN A 7 27.76 -7.90 13.64
CA ASN A 7 26.60 -7.01 13.50
C ASN A 7 26.83 -5.48 13.58
N LYS A 8 27.27 -4.89 12.47
CA LYS A 8 26.87 -3.53 12.03
C LYS A 8 26.16 -3.79 10.70
N TYR A 9 24.85 -3.82 10.55
CA TYR A 9 23.82 -2.84 10.91
C TYR A 9 22.49 -3.62 10.92
N ASN A 10 21.62 -3.37 11.89
CA ASN A 10 20.26 -3.92 11.86
C ASN A 10 19.45 -3.09 10.85
N PHE A 11 19.47 -3.48 9.57
CA PHE A 11 18.75 -2.76 8.52
C PHE A 11 17.27 -3.14 8.56
N GLN A 12 16.42 -2.20 8.97
CA GLN A 12 14.97 -2.36 8.87
C GLN A 12 14.47 -1.61 7.64
N VAL A 13 13.94 -2.36 6.67
CA VAL A 13 13.21 -1.80 5.52
C VAL A 13 11.71 -1.92 5.82
N ARG A 14 10.98 -0.82 5.70
CA ARG A 14 9.52 -0.79 5.83
C ARG A 14 8.92 -0.27 4.53
N LYS A 15 7.93 -0.97 4.00
CA LYS A 15 7.11 -0.50 2.88
C LYS A 15 5.75 -0.09 3.39
N LEU A 16 5.31 1.12 3.04
CA LEU A 16 4.00 1.66 3.35
C LEU A 16 3.26 1.93 2.04
N LEU A 17 2.01 1.48 1.94
CA LEU A 17 1.12 1.80 0.84
C LEU A 17 0.01 2.70 1.37
N ILE A 18 0.04 3.97 0.98
CA ILE A 18 -0.88 4.99 1.49
C ILE A 18 -1.97 5.24 0.45
N VAL A 19 -3.22 4.86 0.75
CA VAL A 19 -4.37 5.16 -0.10
C VAL A 19 -4.79 6.61 0.12
N LEU A 20 -4.82 7.38 -0.97
CA LEU A 20 -5.10 8.81 -0.95
C LEU A 20 -6.61 9.08 -0.96
N ASP A 21 -7.05 10.13 -0.26
CA ASP A 21 -8.45 10.58 -0.24
C ASP A 21 -8.77 11.55 -1.40
N CYS A 22 -8.42 11.15 -2.62
CA CYS A 22 -8.72 11.91 -3.82
C CYS A 22 -8.91 10.95 -4.99
N ALA A 23 -10.15 10.68 -5.37
CA ALA A 23 -10.45 9.81 -6.49
C ALA A 23 -9.83 10.36 -7.80
N ALA A 24 -9.20 9.50 -8.58
CA ALA A 24 -8.75 9.81 -9.92
C ALA A 24 -9.96 9.78 -10.87
N GLU A 25 -10.34 10.93 -11.42
CA GLU A 25 -11.49 11.03 -12.34
C GLU A 25 -11.25 10.29 -13.67
N ASP A 26 -9.98 10.23 -14.09
CA ASP A 26 -9.57 9.64 -15.37
C ASP A 26 -9.31 8.13 -15.29
N GLU A 27 -9.35 7.54 -14.09
CA GLU A 27 -8.98 6.15 -13.88
C GLU A 27 -10.08 5.37 -13.18
N LYS A 28 -10.46 4.28 -13.82
CA LYS A 28 -11.65 3.51 -13.47
C LYS A 28 -11.28 2.08 -13.18
N CYS A 29 -12.02 1.50 -12.23
CA CYS A 29 -11.92 0.10 -11.90
C CYS A 29 -12.32 -0.75 -13.11
N SER A 30 -11.45 -1.65 -13.53
CA SER A 30 -11.66 -2.66 -14.57
C SER A 30 -12.85 -3.59 -14.35
N ILE A 31 -13.36 -3.69 -13.10
CA ILE A 31 -14.49 -4.56 -12.73
C ILE A 31 -15.81 -3.78 -12.70
N CYS A 32 -15.84 -2.64 -12.00
CA CYS A 32 -17.08 -1.91 -11.71
C CYS A 32 -17.15 -0.51 -12.33
N ASP A 33 -16.18 -0.09 -13.15
CA ASP A 33 -16.07 1.23 -13.80
C ASP A 33 -16.08 2.45 -12.85
N ALA A 34 -16.06 2.21 -11.54
CA ALA A 34 -16.01 3.23 -10.50
C ALA A 34 -14.65 3.94 -10.48
N PRO A 35 -14.58 5.22 -10.08
CA PRO A 35 -13.32 5.93 -9.90
C PRO A 35 -12.38 5.19 -8.94
N LEU A 36 -11.09 5.17 -9.27
CA LEU A 36 -10.06 4.59 -8.42
C LEU A 36 -9.48 5.63 -7.47
N TYR A 37 -9.23 5.22 -6.23
CA TYR A 37 -8.41 5.97 -5.31
C TYR A 37 -6.94 5.61 -5.56
N PRO A 38 -6.09 6.59 -5.90
CA PRO A 38 -4.67 6.35 -6.06
C PRO A 38 -4.05 5.99 -4.71
N ALA A 39 -3.01 5.18 -4.78
CA ALA A 39 -2.22 4.75 -3.65
C ALA A 39 -0.76 5.10 -3.89
N ARG A 40 -0.05 5.39 -2.81
CA ARG A 40 1.32 5.87 -2.82
C ARG A 40 2.19 4.88 -2.08
N LEU A 41 3.10 4.22 -2.77
CA LEU A 41 4.05 3.31 -2.17
C LEU A 41 5.28 4.09 -1.72
N GLU A 42 5.61 3.96 -0.45
CA GLU A 42 6.82 4.49 0.17
C GLU A 42 7.68 3.37 0.71
N SER A 43 8.95 3.32 0.32
CA SER A 43 9.94 2.45 0.95
C SER A 43 10.84 3.27 1.86
N TRP A 44 10.91 2.88 3.12
CA TRP A 44 11.69 3.55 4.16
C TRP A 44 12.83 2.64 4.62
N GLN A 45 14.00 3.24 4.79
CA GLN A 45 15.17 2.60 5.40
C GLN A 45 15.67 3.49 6.54
N ASN A 46 15.68 2.98 7.77
CA ASN A 46 16.13 3.72 8.95
C ASN A 46 15.52 5.15 9.02
N ASP A 47 14.19 5.24 8.91
CA ASP A 47 13.42 6.50 8.92
C ASP A 47 13.72 7.49 7.78
N SER A 48 14.46 7.06 6.75
CA SER A 48 14.68 7.81 5.52
C SER A 48 13.90 7.20 4.36
N LEU A 49 13.16 8.03 3.62
CA LEU A 49 12.48 7.60 2.40
C LEU A 49 13.50 7.32 1.29
N ILE A 50 13.52 6.10 0.76
CA ILE A 50 14.49 5.65 -0.27
C ILE A 50 13.85 5.47 -1.65
N ASP A 51 12.57 5.14 -1.72
CA ASP A 51 11.84 4.91 -2.97
C ASP A 51 10.38 5.32 -2.81
N PHE A 52 9.80 5.81 -3.91
CA PHE A 52 8.48 6.40 -3.94
C PHE A 52 7.81 6.17 -5.30
N LYS A 53 6.59 5.61 -5.30
CA LYS A 53 5.81 5.36 -6.52
C LYS A 53 4.34 5.69 -6.31
N PHE A 54 3.74 6.37 -7.29
CA PHE A 54 2.29 6.48 -7.39
C PHE A 54 1.73 5.26 -8.12
N HIS A 55 0.63 4.76 -7.59
CA HIS A 55 -0.15 3.67 -8.13
C HIS A 55 -1.61 4.08 -8.18
N ASN A 56 -2.32 3.48 -9.10
CA ASN A 56 -3.74 3.67 -9.27
C ASN A 56 -4.36 2.36 -8.86
N GLY A 57 -5.23 2.35 -7.85
CA GLY A 57 -5.90 1.10 -7.54
C GLY A 57 -6.22 0.87 -6.10
N PHE A 58 -7.12 1.65 -5.55
CA PHE A 58 -8.08 1.11 -4.60
C PHE A 58 -9.47 1.47 -5.09
N CYS A 59 -10.30 0.48 -5.35
CA CYS A 59 -11.70 0.69 -5.69
C CYS A 59 -12.55 0.55 -4.42
N GLU A 60 -13.19 1.63 -3.96
CA GLU A 60 -14.11 1.57 -2.82
C GLU A 60 -15.38 0.77 -3.10
N GLN A 61 -15.83 0.72 -4.34
CA GLN A 61 -17.07 -0.01 -4.67
C GLN A 61 -16.85 -1.51 -4.66
N CYS A 62 -15.68 -1.94 -5.15
CA CYS A 62 -15.31 -3.33 -5.26
C CYS A 62 -14.45 -3.81 -4.07
N GLY A 63 -13.91 -2.90 -3.24
CA GLY A 63 -12.97 -3.19 -2.14
C GLY A 63 -11.63 -3.80 -2.57
N LEU A 64 -11.27 -3.68 -3.86
CA LEU A 64 -10.13 -4.35 -4.48
C LEU A 64 -9.03 -3.37 -4.88
N PHE A 65 -7.79 -3.86 -4.84
CA PHE A 65 -6.65 -3.21 -5.45
C PHE A 65 -6.48 -3.74 -6.89
N GLU A 66 -6.38 -2.85 -7.87
CA GLU A 66 -6.23 -3.22 -9.28
C GLU A 66 -4.82 -3.71 -9.65
N TYR A 67 -3.89 -3.66 -8.70
CA TYR A 67 -2.52 -4.14 -8.86
C TYR A 67 -2.20 -5.25 -7.86
N GLU A 68 -1.26 -6.11 -8.23
CA GLU A 68 -0.76 -7.16 -7.33
C GLU A 68 -0.28 -6.52 -6.02
N PRO A 69 -0.81 -6.97 -4.86
CA PRO A 69 -0.39 -6.43 -3.58
C PRO A 69 1.11 -6.69 -3.41
N ILE A 70 1.85 -5.60 -3.20
CA ILE A 70 3.30 -5.68 -2.98
C ILE A 70 3.51 -6.42 -1.66
N LYS A 71 4.11 -7.62 -1.75
CA LYS A 71 4.43 -8.44 -0.57
C LYS A 71 5.15 -7.61 0.49
N ASP A 72 4.82 -7.87 1.75
CA ASP A 72 5.40 -7.24 2.93
C ASP A 72 5.17 -5.72 3.03
N THR A 73 4.05 -5.23 2.51
CA THR A 73 3.66 -3.82 2.57
C THR A 73 2.56 -3.59 3.59
N GLN A 74 2.74 -2.62 4.48
CA GLN A 74 1.68 -2.17 5.37
C GLN A 74 0.79 -1.18 4.64
N ILE A 75 -0.53 -1.42 4.67
CA ILE A 75 -1.51 -0.54 4.03
C ILE A 75 -1.98 0.51 5.04
N CYS A 76 -1.96 1.77 4.64
CA CYS A 76 -2.45 2.90 5.41
C CYS A 76 -3.54 3.62 4.60
N PHE A 77 -4.73 3.72 5.17
CA PHE A 77 -5.83 4.47 4.55
C PHE A 77 -5.89 5.87 5.16
N GLN A 78 -5.98 6.91 4.33
CA GLN A 78 -6.15 8.28 4.83
C GLN A 78 -7.57 8.54 5.37
N LYS A 79 -8.57 7.76 4.89
CA LYS A 79 -9.97 7.86 5.30
C LYS A 79 -10.45 6.54 5.88
N THR A 80 -11.15 6.60 7.01
CA THR A 80 -11.67 5.41 7.72
C THR A 80 -12.62 4.58 6.85
N GLY A 81 -13.44 5.21 6.00
CA GLY A 81 -14.37 4.50 5.12
C GLY A 81 -13.67 3.52 4.15
N HIS A 82 -12.47 3.86 3.66
CA HIS A 82 -11.72 2.98 2.75
C HIS A 82 -11.30 1.69 3.47
N GLN A 83 -10.88 1.82 4.74
CA GLN A 83 -10.47 0.70 5.57
C GLN A 83 -11.65 -0.22 5.90
N GLU A 84 -12.83 0.35 6.17
CA GLU A 84 -14.04 -0.43 6.44
C GLU A 84 -14.45 -1.27 5.23
N THR A 85 -14.48 -0.69 4.04
CA THR A 85 -14.73 -1.42 2.78
C THR A 85 -13.71 -2.54 2.57
N TYR A 86 -12.41 -2.23 2.69
CA TYR A 86 -11.36 -3.22 2.44
C TYR A 86 -11.44 -4.42 3.40
N ASN A 87 -11.72 -4.17 4.68
CA ASN A 87 -11.88 -5.23 5.68
C ASN A 87 -13.12 -6.08 5.43
N GLN A 88 -14.21 -5.50 4.92
CA GLN A 88 -15.42 -6.27 4.58
C GLN A 88 -15.12 -7.30 3.49
N GLU A 89 -14.37 -6.92 2.45
CA GLU A 89 -13.99 -7.85 1.38
C GLU A 89 -13.02 -8.93 1.87
N ILE A 90 -11.97 -8.59 2.64
CA ILE A 90 -11.08 -9.64 3.18
C ILE A 90 -11.88 -10.72 3.94
N ASN A 91 -12.88 -10.30 4.71
CA ASN A 91 -13.72 -11.23 5.47
C ASN A 91 -14.73 -12.00 4.61
N SER A 92 -15.06 -11.53 3.39
CA SER A 92 -15.96 -12.23 2.47
C SER A 92 -15.25 -13.27 1.60
N PHE A 93 -13.92 -13.18 1.48
CA PHE A 93 -13.07 -14.15 0.75
C PHE A 93 -12.54 -15.33 1.60
N ILE A 94 -12.67 -15.29 2.93
CA ILE A 94 -12.25 -16.37 3.88
C ILE A 94 -13.45 -17.22 4.29
#